data_AF-A0A1G0ZWK6-F1
#
_entry.id   AF-A0A1G0ZWK6-F1
#
_cell.length_a   1.000
_cell.length_b   1.000
_cell.length_c   1.000
_cell.angle_alpha   90.00
_cell.angle_beta   90.00
_cell.angle_gamma   90.00
#
_symmetry.space_group_name_H-M   'P 1'
#
loop_
_entity.id
_entity.type
_entity.pdbx_description
1 polymer ?
#
loop_
_entity_poly.entity_id
_entity_poly.type
_entity_poly.pdbx_seq_one_letter_code
_entity_poly.pdbx_strand_id
1 'polypeptide(L)'
;MQSSNCILFCSCSGRNFLSDNARRVITAGLQESGNKFITLPDLCGIAVKRKQELKEIVERADRIVVIACYPRAVRWLFAMAGMEWNADRIHVINFRQESAVQIVEQVKRLDFPGSMDAFVEGGEDQWDPWFPVIDYERCVDCRQCLSFCLFGVYEADKSNRVTVKHPGNCKNNCPACARICPKAAIIFPKHTESPIEGSEIKNEAELRDKIQANVNEILGSDIYAALAERRKKSKKLLIRRKDIEKAEQERSEFSGQG
;
A
#
# COMPACT_ATOMS: atom_id res chain seq x y z
N MET A 1 31.81 -11.39 3.44
CA MET A 1 30.42 -11.54 3.92
C MET A 1 29.65 -12.18 2.79
N GLN A 2 29.05 -13.35 3.00
CA GLN A 2 28.44 -14.12 1.91
C GLN A 2 27.09 -13.47 1.55
N SER A 3 27.10 -12.74 0.45
CA SER A 3 25.94 -12.16 -0.22
C SER A 3 24.83 -13.19 -0.35
N SER A 4 23.72 -13.00 0.35
CA SER A 4 22.61 -13.97 0.40
C SER A 4 21.41 -13.44 -0.39
N ASN A 5 21.48 -13.52 -1.72
CA ASN A 5 20.30 -13.31 -2.56
C ASN A 5 19.20 -14.29 -2.15
N CYS A 6 17.94 -13.88 -2.21
CA CYS A 6 16.84 -14.77 -1.85
C CYS A 6 15.55 -14.48 -2.62
N ILE A 7 14.73 -15.52 -2.76
CA ILE A 7 13.37 -15.42 -3.27
C ILE A 7 12.39 -15.40 -2.09
N LEU A 8 11.49 -14.43 -2.04
CA LEU A 8 10.35 -14.40 -1.12
C LEU A 8 9.10 -14.84 -1.87
N PHE A 9 8.52 -15.98 -1.49
CA PHE A 9 7.31 -16.51 -2.13
C PHE A 9 6.07 -16.35 -1.25
N CYS A 10 5.17 -15.45 -1.62
CA CYS A 10 3.88 -15.26 -0.96
C CYS A 10 2.85 -16.27 -1.49
N SER A 11 2.40 -17.21 -0.65
CA SER A 11 1.43 -18.25 -1.03
C SER A 11 -0.04 -17.79 -0.99
N CYS A 12 -0.30 -16.58 -0.48
CA CYS A 12 -1.61 -15.93 -0.40
C CYS A 12 -2.71 -16.82 0.23
N SER A 13 -2.37 -17.53 1.31
CA SER A 13 -3.23 -18.55 1.93
C SER A 13 -4.63 -18.03 2.35
N GLY A 14 -4.75 -16.76 2.74
CA GLY A 14 -6.02 -16.22 3.25
C GLY A 14 -7.10 -15.89 2.21
N ARG A 15 -6.76 -15.68 0.93
CA ARG A 15 -7.75 -15.32 -0.12
C ARG A 15 -7.61 -16.05 -1.45
N ASN A 16 -6.66 -16.97 -1.53
CA ASN A 16 -6.54 -17.90 -2.65
C ASN A 16 -6.44 -17.24 -4.03
N PHE A 17 -5.85 -16.03 -4.13
CA PHE A 17 -5.51 -15.41 -5.42
C PHE A 17 -4.52 -16.24 -6.23
N LEU A 18 -3.82 -17.16 -5.55
CA LEU A 18 -2.99 -18.20 -6.13
C LEU A 18 -3.64 -19.54 -5.82
N SER A 19 -3.99 -20.33 -6.84
CA SER A 19 -4.66 -21.63 -6.64
C SER A 19 -3.75 -22.67 -6.00
N ASP A 20 -4.32 -23.73 -5.41
CA ASP A 20 -3.54 -24.84 -4.83
C ASP A 20 -2.60 -25.48 -5.85
N ASN A 21 -3.07 -25.66 -7.09
CA ASN A 21 -2.23 -26.21 -8.16
C ASN A 21 -1.08 -25.26 -8.51
N ALA A 22 -1.35 -23.96 -8.63
CA ALA A 22 -0.31 -22.97 -8.91
C ALA A 22 0.72 -22.92 -7.77
N ARG A 23 0.29 -22.97 -6.51
CA ARG A 23 1.18 -23.08 -5.34
C ARG A 23 2.10 -24.29 -5.45
N ARG A 24 1.55 -25.47 -5.74
CA ARG A 24 2.34 -26.71 -5.87
C ARG A 24 3.37 -26.60 -7.00
N VAL A 25 2.98 -26.11 -8.16
CA VAL A 25 3.86 -25.94 -9.32
C VAL A 25 5.00 -24.96 -9.01
N ILE A 26 4.69 -23.81 -8.40
CA ILE A 26 5.71 -22.81 -8.04
C ILE A 26 6.66 -23.37 -6.97
N THR A 27 6.15 -24.01 -5.92
CA THR A 27 6.97 -24.63 -4.88
C THR A 27 7.91 -25.69 -5.45
N ALA A 28 7.40 -26.58 -6.31
CA ALA A 28 8.24 -27.58 -6.97
C ALA A 28 9.32 -26.94 -7.84
N GLY A 29 8.96 -25.93 -8.64
CA GLY A 29 9.92 -25.20 -9.47
C GLY A 29 10.98 -24.45 -8.66
N LEU A 30 10.63 -23.89 -7.50
CA LEU A 30 11.58 -23.28 -6.57
C LEU A 30 12.57 -24.31 -6.02
N GLN A 31 12.06 -25.47 -5.56
CA GLN A 31 12.88 -26.57 -5.05
C GLN A 31 13.84 -27.12 -6.11
N GLU A 32 13.36 -27.35 -7.34
CA GLU A 32 14.17 -27.83 -8.45
C GLU A 32 15.23 -26.83 -8.91
N SER A 33 14.97 -25.53 -8.74
CA SER A 33 15.90 -24.48 -9.22
C SER A 33 17.20 -24.39 -8.42
N GLY A 34 17.25 -24.94 -7.21
CA GLY A 34 18.41 -24.80 -6.31
C GLY A 34 18.65 -23.36 -5.81
N ASN A 35 17.71 -22.45 -6.07
CA ASN A 35 17.76 -21.08 -5.55
C ASN A 35 17.33 -21.04 -4.08
N LYS A 36 17.98 -20.18 -3.30
CA LYS A 36 17.55 -19.85 -1.94
C LYS A 36 16.19 -19.17 -1.97
N PHE A 37 15.20 -19.76 -1.30
CA PHE A 37 13.87 -19.18 -1.18
C PHE A 37 13.28 -19.36 0.21
N ILE A 38 12.36 -18.45 0.55
CA ILE A 38 11.56 -18.45 1.77
C ILE A 38 10.09 -18.32 1.35
N THR A 39 9.27 -19.28 1.78
CA THR A 39 7.82 -19.23 1.57
C THR A 39 7.16 -18.44 2.69
N LEU A 40 6.16 -17.62 2.39
CA LEU A 40 5.34 -16.88 3.33
C LEU A 40 3.86 -17.30 3.18
N PRO A 41 3.08 -17.43 4.27
CA PRO A 41 1.65 -17.71 4.18
C PRO A 41 0.93 -16.59 3.40
N ASP A 42 1.14 -15.34 3.81
CA ASP A 42 0.83 -14.19 3.00
C ASP A 42 1.65 -12.96 3.41
N LEU A 43 2.10 -12.18 2.44
CA LEU A 43 2.93 -11.01 2.70
C LEU A 43 2.19 -9.91 3.49
N CYS A 44 0.86 -9.85 3.39
CA CYS A 44 0.06 -8.81 4.06
C CYS A 44 0.11 -8.99 5.59
N GLY A 45 -0.12 -10.21 6.07
CA GLY A 45 -0.06 -10.56 7.48
C GLY A 45 1.36 -10.45 8.03
N ILE A 46 2.36 -10.91 7.26
CA ILE A 46 3.77 -10.81 7.64
C ILE A 46 4.22 -9.35 7.80
N ALA A 47 3.83 -8.46 6.87
CA ALA A 47 4.15 -7.03 6.94
C ALA A 47 3.59 -6.33 8.19
N VAL A 48 2.55 -6.87 8.82
CA VAL A 48 1.97 -6.32 10.05
C VAL A 48 2.52 -7.02 11.29
N LYS A 49 2.40 -8.35 11.36
CA LYS A 49 2.65 -9.14 12.57
C LYS A 49 4.14 -9.45 12.78
N ARG A 50 4.92 -9.53 11.69
CA ARG A 50 6.29 -10.06 11.68
C ARG A 50 7.25 -9.17 10.89
N LYS A 51 7.01 -7.85 10.95
CA LYS A 51 7.76 -6.84 10.21
C LYS A 51 9.27 -6.85 10.48
N GLN A 52 9.69 -7.17 11.70
CA GLN A 52 11.11 -7.21 12.07
C GLN A 52 11.85 -8.34 11.33
N GLU A 53 11.23 -9.50 11.26
CA GLU A 53 11.79 -10.67 10.57
C GLU A 53 11.81 -10.44 9.05
N LEU A 54 10.73 -9.89 8.49
CA LEU A 54 10.68 -9.48 7.09
C LEU A 54 11.79 -8.47 6.77
N LYS A 55 11.98 -7.47 7.65
CA LYS A 55 13.01 -6.45 7.51
C LYS A 55 14.42 -7.04 7.56
N GLU A 56 14.70 -7.95 8.49
CA GLU A 56 16.00 -8.62 8.59
C GLU A 56 16.34 -9.42 7.33
N ILE A 57 15.36 -10.11 6.74
CA ILE A 57 15.55 -10.81 5.47
C ILE A 57 15.87 -9.82 4.35
N VAL A 58 15.10 -8.74 4.26
CA VAL A 58 15.23 -7.76 3.17
C VAL A 58 16.52 -6.95 3.26
N GLU A 59 16.96 -6.57 4.46
CA GLU A 59 18.17 -5.77 4.65
C GLU A 59 19.46 -6.58 4.43
N ARG A 60 19.44 -7.89 4.73
CA ARG A 60 20.61 -8.78 4.57
C ARG A 60 20.86 -9.25 3.14
N ALA A 61 19.85 -9.25 2.29
CA ALA A 61 19.95 -9.77 0.93
C ALA A 61 20.40 -8.68 -0.06
N ASP A 62 21.40 -8.95 -0.89
CA ASP A 62 21.84 -7.98 -1.91
C ASP A 62 20.76 -7.81 -2.99
N ARG A 63 20.22 -8.93 -3.49
CA ARG A 63 19.09 -8.96 -4.42
C ARG A 63 17.96 -9.84 -3.89
N ILE A 64 16.73 -9.39 -4.14
CA ILE A 64 15.51 -10.07 -3.71
C ILE A 64 14.55 -10.16 -4.88
N VAL A 65 14.02 -11.36 -5.09
CA VAL A 65 12.88 -11.59 -5.98
C VAL A 65 11.67 -11.91 -5.12
N VAL A 66 10.61 -11.13 -5.24
CA VAL A 66 9.37 -11.29 -4.48
C VAL A 66 8.30 -11.83 -5.43
N ILE A 67 7.91 -13.10 -5.26
CA ILE A 67 6.78 -13.70 -5.96
C ILE A 67 5.52 -13.40 -5.14
N ALA A 68 4.76 -12.38 -5.55
CA ALA A 68 3.62 -11.88 -4.78
C ALA A 68 2.54 -11.24 -5.68
N CYS A 69 1.69 -10.38 -5.09
CA CYS A 69 0.72 -9.57 -5.81
C CYS A 69 1.42 -8.43 -6.60
N TYR A 70 0.63 -7.47 -7.07
CA TYR A 70 1.10 -6.33 -7.85
C TYR A 70 2.28 -5.57 -7.21
N PRO A 71 3.29 -5.14 -8.00
CA PRO A 71 4.48 -4.45 -7.49
C PRO A 71 4.18 -3.22 -6.64
N ARG A 72 3.18 -2.43 -7.05
CA ARG A 72 2.72 -1.24 -6.30
C ARG A 72 2.21 -1.60 -4.90
N ALA A 73 1.48 -2.71 -4.76
CA ALA A 73 1.02 -3.19 -3.45
C ALA A 73 2.18 -3.70 -2.59
N VAL A 74 3.10 -4.49 -3.17
CA VAL A 74 4.29 -5.01 -2.49
C VAL A 74 5.16 -3.88 -1.95
N ARG A 75 5.41 -2.85 -2.76
CA ARG A 75 6.18 -1.66 -2.37
C ARG A 75 5.63 -0.99 -1.13
N TRP A 76 4.31 -0.77 -1.07
CA TRP A 76 3.70 -0.05 0.05
C TRP A 76 3.45 -0.95 1.28
N LEU A 77 3.40 -2.28 1.10
CA LEU A 77 3.52 -3.23 2.22
C LEU A 77 4.92 -3.19 2.84
N PHE A 78 5.97 -3.11 2.01
CA PHE A 78 7.35 -3.00 2.50
C PHE A 78 7.56 -1.69 3.26
N ALA A 79 7.09 -0.58 2.70
CA ALA A 79 7.14 0.72 3.36
C ALA A 79 6.39 0.71 4.71
N MET A 80 5.20 0.09 4.78
CA MET A 80 4.44 -0.08 6.03
C MET A 80 5.23 -0.87 7.08
N ALA A 81 5.97 -1.90 6.66
CA ALA A 81 6.83 -2.68 7.52
C ALA A 81 8.16 -1.97 7.89
N GLY A 82 8.37 -0.74 7.41
CA GLY A 82 9.55 0.07 7.75
C GLY A 82 10.79 -0.25 6.92
N MET A 83 10.60 -0.77 5.70
CA MET A 83 11.67 -1.04 4.74
C MET A 83 11.67 -0.01 3.62
N GLU A 84 12.85 0.36 3.15
CA GLU A 84 13.02 1.23 1.99
C GLU A 84 12.90 0.44 0.69
N TRP A 85 12.28 1.06 -0.32
CA TRP A 85 12.17 0.47 -1.64
C TRP A 85 13.42 0.76 -2.47
N ASN A 86 14.05 -0.27 -3.02
CA ASN A 86 15.16 -0.14 -3.95
C ASN A 86 14.86 -1.00 -5.19
N ALA A 87 14.63 -0.35 -6.33
CA ALA A 87 14.23 -1.02 -7.58
C ALA A 87 15.38 -1.81 -8.24
N ASP A 88 16.63 -1.50 -7.93
CA ASP A 88 17.80 -2.24 -8.45
C ASP A 88 18.00 -3.56 -7.69
N ARG A 89 17.58 -3.60 -6.42
CA ARG A 89 17.71 -4.77 -5.53
C ARG A 89 16.46 -5.62 -5.47
N ILE A 90 15.27 -5.03 -5.52
CA ILE A 90 13.99 -5.70 -5.30
C ILE A 90 13.24 -5.81 -6.63
N HIS A 91 13.05 -7.04 -7.09
CA HIS A 91 12.22 -7.36 -8.24
C HIS A 91 10.95 -8.08 -7.80
N VAL A 92 9.81 -7.78 -8.41
CA VAL A 92 8.53 -8.43 -8.11
C VAL A 92 8.05 -9.21 -9.32
N ILE A 93 7.82 -10.50 -9.12
CA ILE A 93 7.10 -11.36 -10.08
C ILE A 93 5.65 -11.39 -9.64
N ASN A 94 4.74 -10.94 -10.51
CA ASN A 94 3.34 -10.71 -10.13
C ASN A 94 2.50 -11.94 -10.48
N PHE A 95 2.24 -12.79 -9.49
CA PHE A 95 1.45 -14.00 -9.72
C PHE A 95 0.00 -13.72 -10.13
N ARG A 96 -0.51 -12.48 -9.99
CA ARG A 96 -1.85 -12.12 -10.45
C ARG A 96 -1.94 -11.88 -11.95
N GLN A 97 -0.81 -11.71 -12.62
CA GLN A 97 -0.72 -11.48 -14.06
C GLN A 97 0.03 -12.58 -14.80
N GLU A 98 0.69 -13.48 -14.07
CA GLU A 98 1.57 -14.49 -14.62
C GLU A 98 1.13 -15.89 -14.18
N SER A 99 1.18 -16.84 -15.11
CA SER A 99 0.92 -18.25 -14.80
C SER A 99 2.06 -18.87 -13.99
N ALA A 100 1.76 -19.95 -13.26
CA ALA A 100 2.77 -20.69 -12.50
C ALA A 100 3.96 -21.13 -13.35
N VAL A 101 3.73 -21.51 -14.62
CA VAL A 101 4.79 -21.90 -15.56
C VAL A 101 5.71 -20.73 -15.88
N GLN A 102 5.16 -19.56 -16.21
CA GLN A 102 5.95 -18.35 -16.50
C GLN A 102 6.77 -17.88 -15.29
N ILE A 103 6.22 -18.00 -14.08
CA ILE A 103 6.93 -17.71 -12.83
C ILE A 103 8.12 -18.65 -12.67
N VAL A 104 7.91 -19.96 -12.85
CA VAL A 104 8.98 -20.96 -12.73
C VAL A 104 10.07 -20.76 -13.78
N GLU A 105 9.72 -20.41 -15.02
CA GLU A 105 10.70 -20.09 -16.06
C GLU A 105 11.59 -18.90 -15.69
N GLN A 106 11.04 -17.89 -15.03
CA GLN A 106 11.83 -16.76 -14.53
C GLN A 106 12.71 -17.15 -13.35
N VAL A 107 12.18 -17.92 -12.40
CA VAL A 107 12.95 -18.46 -11.26
C VAL A 107 14.16 -19.26 -11.73
N LYS A 108 14.00 -20.11 -12.76
CA LYS A 108 15.07 -20.93 -13.35
C LYS A 108 16.21 -20.11 -13.98
N ARG A 109 15.99 -18.84 -14.29
CA ARG A 109 17.02 -17.93 -14.85
C ARG A 109 17.80 -17.19 -13.77
N LEU A 110 17.40 -17.33 -12.49
CA LEU A 110 18.11 -16.75 -11.36
C LEU A 110 19.29 -17.65 -10.97
N ASP A 111 20.33 -17.02 -10.40
CA ASP A 111 21.50 -17.69 -9.83
C ASP A 111 21.69 -17.24 -8.38
N PHE A 112 20.76 -17.67 -7.52
CA PHE A 112 20.74 -17.34 -6.09
C PHE A 112 21.11 -18.60 -5.29
N PRO A 113 22.37 -19.05 -5.30
CA PRO A 113 22.75 -20.34 -4.74
C PRO A 113 22.39 -20.45 -3.26
N GLY A 114 21.71 -21.53 -2.90
CA GLY A 114 21.39 -21.87 -1.51
C GLY A 114 20.16 -22.75 -1.42
N SER A 115 20.03 -23.48 -0.32
CA SER A 115 18.85 -24.31 -0.06
C SER A 115 17.68 -23.48 0.47
N MET A 116 16.51 -24.12 0.54
CA MET A 116 15.33 -23.57 1.21
C MET A 116 15.68 -23.14 2.64
N ASP A 117 15.53 -21.84 2.94
CA ASP A 117 15.55 -21.35 4.31
C ASP A 117 14.11 -21.45 4.84
N ALA A 118 13.93 -22.14 5.96
CA ALA A 118 12.61 -22.35 6.52
C ALA A 118 12.01 -21.02 7.01
N PHE A 119 10.90 -20.58 6.39
CA PHE A 119 9.87 -19.84 7.14
C PHE A 119 8.42 -20.23 6.82
N VAL A 120 8.02 -21.43 7.19
CA VAL A 120 6.61 -21.77 7.48
C VAL A 120 6.62 -22.28 8.93
N GLU A 121 5.96 -21.63 9.88
CA GLU A 121 4.60 -22.07 10.27
C GLU A 121 3.54 -20.95 10.24
N GLY A 122 2.36 -21.33 9.75
CA GLY A 122 1.11 -20.61 9.97
C GLY A 122 0.55 -20.99 11.33
N GLY A 123 0.46 -20.00 12.23
CA GLY A 123 -0.28 -20.12 13.48
C GLY A 123 -1.76 -19.77 13.27
N GLU A 124 -2.60 -20.39 14.09
CA GLU A 124 -4.07 -20.39 14.18
C GLU A 124 -4.76 -19.01 14.32
N ASP A 125 -4.13 -17.93 13.90
CA ASP A 125 -4.83 -16.65 13.81
C ASP A 125 -5.71 -16.67 12.56
N GLN A 126 -7.01 -16.87 12.80
CA GLN A 126 -8.13 -16.69 11.87
C GLN A 126 -8.28 -15.22 11.39
N TRP A 127 -7.18 -14.48 11.31
CA TRP A 127 -7.15 -13.13 10.80
C TRP A 127 -6.87 -13.17 9.31
N ASP A 128 -7.87 -12.80 8.51
CA ASP A 128 -7.64 -12.41 7.11
C ASP A 128 -7.05 -11.00 7.11
N PRO A 129 -5.77 -10.79 6.71
CA PRO A 129 -5.14 -9.46 6.69
C PRO A 129 -5.71 -8.58 5.56
N TRP A 130 -6.96 -8.17 5.75
CA TRP A 130 -7.67 -7.19 4.97
C TRP A 130 -7.42 -5.81 5.55
N PHE A 131 -6.57 -5.02 4.89
CA PHE A 131 -6.32 -3.63 5.28
C PHE A 131 -5.77 -2.83 4.10
N PRO A 132 -5.87 -1.50 4.14
CA PRO A 132 -5.28 -0.64 3.13
C PRO A 132 -3.78 -0.42 3.37
N VAL A 133 -3.02 -0.22 2.30
CA VAL A 133 -1.72 0.46 2.29
C VAL A 133 -1.84 1.77 1.51
N ILE A 134 -0.96 2.73 1.80
CA ILE A 134 -1.01 4.06 1.17
C ILE A 134 0.14 4.19 0.18
N ASP A 135 -0.21 4.47 -1.06
CA ASP A 135 0.70 4.92 -2.08
C ASP A 135 1.07 6.39 -1.87
N TYR A 136 2.21 6.60 -1.22
CA TYR A 136 2.68 7.93 -0.88
C TYR A 136 3.26 8.72 -2.06
N GLU A 137 3.49 8.10 -3.22
CA GLU A 137 3.83 8.84 -4.45
C GLU A 137 2.60 9.48 -5.08
N ARG A 138 1.41 8.91 -4.84
CA ARG A 138 0.13 9.47 -5.32
C ARG A 138 -0.63 10.26 -4.26
N CYS A 139 -0.39 9.98 -2.98
CA CYS A 139 -1.08 10.65 -1.89
C CYS A 139 -0.73 12.15 -1.88
N VAL A 140 -1.78 12.98 -1.87
CA VAL A 140 -1.66 14.45 -1.76
C VAL A 140 -2.12 14.98 -0.40
N ASP A 141 -2.09 14.11 0.63
CA ASP A 141 -2.43 14.41 2.01
C ASP A 141 -3.80 15.12 2.20
N CYS A 142 -4.77 14.74 1.35
CA CYS A 142 -6.13 15.29 1.39
C CYS A 142 -6.94 14.86 2.63
N ARG A 143 -6.45 13.85 3.37
CA ARG A 143 -7.03 13.30 4.62
C ARG A 143 -8.45 12.72 4.51
N GLN A 144 -8.98 12.53 3.30
CA GLN A 144 -10.32 11.95 3.12
C GLN A 144 -10.43 10.52 3.66
N CYS A 145 -9.39 9.69 3.48
CA CYS A 145 -9.37 8.33 4.04
C CYS A 145 -9.48 8.33 5.58
N LEU A 146 -8.79 9.26 6.24
CA LEU A 146 -8.85 9.46 7.69
C LEU A 146 -10.26 9.88 8.13
N SER A 147 -10.86 10.88 7.48
CA SER A 147 -12.20 11.37 7.83
C SER A 147 -13.33 10.38 7.50
N PHE A 148 -13.13 9.54 6.49
CA PHE A 148 -14.15 8.60 6.01
C PHE A 148 -14.16 7.27 6.77
N CYS A 149 -13.01 6.83 7.29
CA CYS A 149 -12.92 5.55 7.97
C CYS A 149 -13.53 5.61 9.38
N LEU A 150 -14.72 5.00 9.54
CA LEU A 150 -15.38 4.89 10.84
C LEU A 150 -14.76 3.85 11.77
N PHE A 151 -13.83 3.03 11.27
CA PHE A 151 -13.25 1.92 12.01
C PHE A 151 -11.87 2.27 12.62
N GLY A 152 -11.41 3.52 12.51
CA GLY A 152 -10.16 3.93 13.15
C GLY A 152 -8.92 3.24 12.58
N VAL A 153 -8.90 2.92 11.28
CA VAL A 153 -7.73 2.30 10.62
C VAL A 153 -6.55 3.27 10.51
N TYR A 154 -6.85 4.55 10.34
CA TYR A 154 -5.87 5.59 10.03
C TYR A 154 -5.62 6.52 11.21
N GLU A 155 -4.40 7.04 11.31
CA GLU A 155 -4.02 8.16 12.19
C GLU A 155 -3.10 9.14 11.46
N ALA A 156 -3.06 10.39 11.91
CA ALA A 156 -2.05 11.35 11.46
C ALA A 156 -0.78 11.18 12.31
N ASP A 157 0.38 11.13 11.66
CA ASP A 157 1.68 11.10 12.34
C ASP A 157 2.09 12.49 12.85
N LYS A 158 3.31 12.60 13.39
CA LYS A 158 3.88 13.87 13.89
C LYS A 158 4.02 14.94 12.81
N SER A 159 4.14 14.53 11.55
CA SER A 159 4.21 15.42 10.38
C SER A 159 2.82 15.69 9.78
N ASN A 160 1.75 15.31 10.50
CA ASN A 160 0.36 15.40 10.07
C ASN A 160 0.05 14.61 8.77
N ARG A 161 0.88 13.61 8.46
CA ARG A 161 0.69 12.69 7.34
C ARG A 161 -0.17 11.51 7.77
N VAL A 162 -1.11 11.10 6.93
CA VAL A 162 -1.98 9.95 7.24
C VAL A 162 -1.18 8.66 7.12
N THR A 163 -1.27 7.82 8.15
CA THR A 163 -0.67 6.48 8.20
C THR A 163 -1.75 5.45 8.55
N VAL A 164 -1.55 4.20 8.13
CA VAL A 164 -2.41 3.07 8.54
C VAL A 164 -1.85 2.53 9.85
N LYS A 165 -2.44 2.97 10.97
CA LYS A 165 -1.95 2.66 12.32
C LYS A 165 -2.54 1.37 12.88
N HIS A 166 -3.82 1.12 12.57
CA HIS A 166 -4.58 -0.01 13.11
C HIS A 166 -5.13 -0.88 11.96
N PRO A 167 -4.26 -1.60 11.22
CA PRO A 167 -4.68 -2.40 10.07
C PRO A 167 -5.73 -3.46 10.45
N GLY A 168 -5.66 -4.02 11.66
CA GLY A 168 -6.62 -5.02 12.16
C GLY A 168 -8.04 -4.49 12.38
N ASN A 169 -8.24 -3.17 12.45
CA ASN A 169 -9.58 -2.59 12.64
C ASN A 169 -10.37 -2.48 11.34
N CYS A 170 -9.76 -2.72 10.18
CA CYS A 170 -10.46 -2.56 8.92
C CYS A 170 -11.59 -3.59 8.82
N LYS A 171 -12.83 -3.13 8.61
CA LYS A 171 -13.95 -4.04 8.35
C LYS A 171 -13.64 -4.86 7.10
N ASN A 172 -13.58 -6.19 7.26
CA ASN A 172 -13.33 -7.12 6.16
C ASN A 172 -14.25 -6.81 4.97
N ASN A 173 -13.67 -6.83 3.77
CA ASN A 173 -14.34 -6.53 2.50
C ASN A 173 -14.83 -5.08 2.32
N CYS A 174 -14.39 -4.12 3.15
CA CYS A 174 -14.72 -2.71 2.96
C CYS A 174 -13.58 -1.94 2.24
N PRO A 175 -13.73 -1.61 0.94
CA PRO A 175 -12.75 -0.79 0.20
C PRO A 175 -13.15 0.68 0.10
N ALA A 176 -14.14 1.14 0.87
CA ALA A 176 -14.84 2.39 0.60
C ALA A 176 -13.91 3.63 0.61
N CYS A 177 -12.90 3.64 1.50
CA CYS A 177 -11.87 4.70 1.51
C CYS A 177 -11.01 4.74 0.24
N ALA A 178 -10.84 3.61 -0.48
CA ALA A 178 -10.14 3.58 -1.76
C ALA A 178 -11.00 4.13 -2.90
N ARG A 179 -12.31 3.86 -2.90
CA ARG A 179 -13.25 4.34 -3.92
C ARG A 179 -13.41 5.86 -3.95
N ILE A 180 -13.22 6.53 -2.81
CA ILE A 180 -13.33 7.98 -2.70
C ILE A 180 -11.98 8.70 -2.82
N CYS A 181 -10.85 7.98 -2.87
CA CYS A 181 -9.54 8.61 -2.89
C CYS A 181 -9.33 9.33 -4.24
N PRO A 182 -9.15 10.66 -4.28
CA PRO A 182 -9.10 11.43 -5.52
C PRO A 182 -7.85 11.18 -6.35
N LYS A 183 -6.87 10.47 -5.78
CA LYS A 183 -5.61 10.08 -6.44
C LYS A 183 -5.45 8.58 -6.54
N ALA A 184 -6.47 7.79 -6.17
CA ALA A 184 -6.40 6.33 -6.08
C ALA A 184 -5.17 5.84 -5.31
N ALA A 185 -4.78 6.57 -4.25
CA ALA A 185 -3.58 6.28 -3.47
C ALA A 185 -3.78 5.16 -2.44
N ILE A 186 -5.02 4.84 -2.08
CA ILE A 186 -5.32 3.77 -1.13
C ILE A 186 -5.40 2.44 -1.88
N ILE A 187 -4.61 1.47 -1.46
CA ILE A 187 -4.50 0.14 -2.07
C ILE A 187 -4.95 -0.91 -1.07
N PHE A 188 -5.80 -1.84 -1.47
CA PHE A 188 -6.12 -3.06 -0.74
C PHE A 188 -5.54 -4.26 -1.49
N PRO A 189 -4.36 -4.80 -1.11
CA PRO A 189 -3.69 -5.86 -1.88
C PRO A 189 -4.56 -7.11 -2.13
N LYS A 190 -5.51 -7.35 -1.23
CA LYS A 190 -6.47 -8.47 -1.26
C LYS A 190 -7.80 -8.14 -1.96
N HIS A 191 -7.90 -7.02 -2.67
CA HIS A 191 -9.06 -6.64 -3.47
C HIS A 191 -9.00 -7.23 -4.89
N THR A 192 -10.14 -7.28 -5.58
CA THR A 192 -10.22 -7.80 -6.97
C THR A 192 -10.23 -6.70 -8.02
N GLU A 193 -10.84 -5.56 -7.72
CA GLU A 193 -11.05 -4.42 -8.62
C GLU A 193 -9.80 -3.57 -8.88
N SER A 194 -9.56 -3.24 -10.15
CA SER A 194 -8.52 -2.28 -10.60
C SER A 194 -8.92 -0.82 -10.42
N PRO A 195 -8.03 0.07 -9.93
CA PRO A 195 -6.64 -0.16 -9.47
C PRO A 195 -6.52 -0.32 -7.93
N ILE A 196 -7.62 -0.64 -7.23
CA ILE A 196 -7.69 -0.70 -5.76
C ILE A 196 -6.78 -1.81 -5.22
N GLU A 197 -6.68 -2.92 -5.94
CA GLU A 197 -5.80 -4.05 -5.65
C GLU A 197 -4.31 -3.79 -5.87
N GLY A 198 -3.95 -2.62 -6.43
CA GLY A 198 -2.58 -2.20 -6.64
C GLY A 198 -2.08 -2.44 -8.07
N SER A 199 -2.96 -2.73 -9.03
CA SER A 199 -2.57 -2.75 -10.44
C SER A 199 -2.15 -1.37 -10.94
N GLU A 200 -1.39 -1.35 -12.03
CA GLU A 200 -0.98 -0.11 -12.70
C GLU A 200 -2.21 0.65 -13.23
N ILE A 201 -2.16 1.97 -13.12
CA ILE A 201 -3.19 2.85 -13.63
C ILE A 201 -2.86 3.15 -15.09
N LYS A 202 -3.60 2.52 -15.99
CA LYS A 202 -3.39 2.67 -17.45
C LYS A 202 -4.05 3.93 -18.02
N ASN A 203 -5.16 4.37 -17.43
CA ASN A 203 -5.95 5.51 -17.91
C ASN A 203 -6.36 6.42 -16.75
N GLU A 204 -5.70 7.58 -16.63
CA GLU A 204 -5.97 8.57 -15.59
C GLU A 204 -7.31 9.29 -15.78
N ALA A 205 -7.81 9.45 -17.02
CA ALA A 205 -9.07 10.13 -17.28
C ALA A 205 -10.25 9.25 -16.85
N GLU A 206 -10.28 8.00 -17.31
CA GLU A 206 -11.31 7.02 -16.92
C GLU A 206 -11.33 6.77 -15.41
N LEU A 207 -10.16 6.70 -14.77
CA LEU A 207 -10.06 6.58 -13.33
C LEU A 207 -10.70 7.77 -12.60
N ARG A 208 -10.49 9.00 -13.09
CA ARG A 208 -11.11 10.20 -12.50
C ARG A 208 -12.63 10.17 -12.63
N ASP A 209 -13.14 9.78 -13.80
CA ASP A 209 -14.58 9.68 -14.04
C ASP A 209 -15.23 8.64 -13.11
N LYS A 210 -14.58 7.47 -12.98
CA LYS A 210 -15.02 6.41 -12.05
C LYS A 210 -15.00 6.86 -10.60
N ILE A 211 -13.94 7.56 -10.16
CA ILE A 211 -13.87 8.11 -8.80
C ILE A 211 -14.99 9.12 -8.58
N GLN A 212 -15.24 10.03 -9.54
CA GLN A 212 -16.30 11.03 -9.43
C GLN A 212 -17.68 10.38 -9.33
N ALA A 213 -17.94 9.31 -10.08
CA ALA A 213 -19.17 8.53 -9.99
C ALA A 213 -19.34 7.90 -8.60
N ASN A 214 -18.32 7.16 -8.11
CA ASN A 214 -18.35 6.54 -6.78
C ASN A 214 -18.59 7.57 -5.67
N VAL A 215 -17.94 8.71 -5.79
CA VAL A 215 -18.06 9.84 -4.89
C VAL A 215 -19.51 10.33 -4.80
N ASN A 216 -20.15 10.53 -5.96
CA ASN A 216 -21.53 10.99 -6.03
C ASN A 216 -22.51 9.97 -5.45
N GLU A 217 -22.24 8.68 -5.65
CA GLU A 217 -23.03 7.58 -5.09
C GLU A 217 -22.91 7.49 -3.56
N ILE A 218 -21.68 7.55 -3.03
CA ILE A 218 -21.42 7.32 -1.59
C ILE A 218 -21.82 8.53 -0.73
N LEU A 219 -21.57 9.74 -1.21
CA LEU A 219 -21.76 10.97 -0.43
C LEU A 219 -23.00 11.77 -0.88
N GLY A 220 -23.69 11.33 -1.94
CA GLY A 220 -24.72 12.12 -2.59
C GLY A 220 -24.13 13.31 -3.38
N SER A 221 -24.87 13.77 -4.39
CA SER A 221 -24.46 14.89 -5.26
C SER A 221 -24.24 16.22 -4.52
N ASP A 222 -24.83 16.38 -3.33
CA ASP A 222 -24.88 17.65 -2.59
C ASP A 222 -23.68 17.89 -1.65
N ILE A 223 -23.01 16.82 -1.18
CA ILE A 223 -21.91 16.97 -0.21
C ILE A 223 -20.67 17.58 -0.86
N TYR A 224 -20.41 17.35 -2.15
CA TYR A 224 -19.26 17.94 -2.84
C TYR A 224 -19.45 19.43 -3.10
N ALA A 225 -20.67 19.86 -3.44
CA ALA A 225 -21.02 21.28 -3.45
C ALA A 225 -20.77 21.89 -2.06
N ALA A 226 -21.23 21.23 -0.99
CA ALA A 226 -21.05 21.70 0.38
C ALA A 226 -19.57 21.71 0.85
N LEU A 227 -18.76 20.70 0.50
CA LEU A 227 -17.33 20.61 0.86
C LEU A 227 -16.47 21.56 0.02
N ALA A 228 -16.78 21.74 -1.27
CA ALA A 228 -16.13 22.74 -2.12
C ALA A 228 -16.46 24.14 -1.62
N GLU A 229 -17.72 24.42 -1.25
CA GLU A 229 -18.12 25.67 -0.61
C GLU A 229 -17.45 25.88 0.75
N ARG A 230 -17.32 24.83 1.58
CA ARG A 230 -16.53 24.92 2.83
C ARG A 230 -15.07 25.22 2.56
N ARG A 231 -14.42 24.58 1.59
CA ARG A 231 -13.02 24.87 1.21
C ARG A 231 -12.85 26.31 0.71
N LYS A 232 -13.80 26.82 -0.10
CA LYS A 232 -13.82 28.22 -0.53
C LYS A 232 -13.99 29.16 0.66
N LYS A 233 -14.93 28.89 1.58
CA LYS A 233 -15.16 29.68 2.79
C LYS A 233 -13.93 29.68 3.71
N SER A 234 -13.32 28.53 3.97
CA SER A 234 -12.09 28.40 4.77
C SER A 234 -10.91 29.12 4.14
N LYS A 235 -10.72 29.05 2.80
CA LYS A 235 -9.71 29.86 2.09
C LYS A 235 -9.99 31.36 2.22
N LYS A 236 -11.25 31.79 2.10
CA LYS A 236 -11.66 33.20 2.22
C LYS A 236 -11.47 33.73 3.64
N LEU A 237 -11.69 32.90 4.66
CA LEU A 237 -11.40 33.19 6.07
C LEU A 237 -9.89 33.33 6.33
N LEU A 238 -9.07 32.46 5.75
CA LEU A 238 -7.60 32.55 5.85
C LEU A 238 -7.04 33.79 5.14
N ILE A 239 -7.59 34.17 3.98
CA ILE A 239 -7.22 35.41 3.27
C ILE A 239 -7.61 36.62 4.11
N ARG A 240 -8.86 36.69 4.60
CA ARG A 240 -9.31 37.79 5.48
C ARG A 240 -8.51 37.89 6.78
N ARG A 241 -8.11 36.77 7.37
CA ARG A 241 -7.26 36.77 8.56
C ARG A 241 -5.88 37.34 8.28
N LYS A 242 -5.27 37.00 7.12
CA LYS A 242 -4.03 37.64 6.67
C LYS A 242 -4.18 39.12 6.39
N ASP A 243 -5.33 39.55 5.85
CA ASP A 243 -5.63 40.96 5.61
C ASP A 243 -5.80 41.73 6.95
N ILE A 244 -6.38 41.10 7.97
CA ILE A 244 -6.51 41.65 9.33
C ILE A 244 -5.14 41.73 10.02
N GLU A 245 -4.35 40.65 9.98
CA GLU A 245 -3.00 40.62 10.56
C GLU A 245 -2.08 41.66 9.91
N LYS A 246 -2.20 41.86 8.59
CA LYS A 246 -1.48 42.91 7.86
C LYS A 246 -1.93 44.32 8.27
N ALA A 247 -3.23 44.54 8.43
CA ALA A 247 -3.77 45.82 8.90
C ALA A 247 -3.39 46.11 10.37
N GLU A 248 -3.23 45.09 11.20
CA GLU A 248 -2.73 45.21 12.58
C GLU A 248 -1.23 45.53 12.63
N GLN A 249 -0.42 44.92 11.76
CA GLN A 249 1.00 45.24 11.61
C GLN A 249 1.21 46.68 11.13
N GLU A 250 0.49 47.11 10.09
CA GLU A 250 0.55 48.49 9.58
C GLU A 250 0.14 49.51 10.66
N ARG A 251 -0.83 49.16 11.53
CA ARG A 251 -1.19 49.99 12.70
C ARG A 251 -0.10 50.03 13.76
N SER A 252 0.58 48.92 14.03
CA SER A 252 1.69 48.88 14.99
C SER A 252 2.92 49.66 14.51
N GLU A 253 3.16 49.69 13.19
CA GLU A 253 4.26 50.46 12.59
C GLU A 253 3.98 51.97 12.62
N PHE A 254 2.71 52.39 12.45
CA PHE A 254 2.32 53.80 12.52
C PHE A 254 2.19 54.36 13.95
N SER A 255 2.03 53.51 14.97
CA SER A 255 1.90 53.96 16.37
C SER A 255 3.22 54.07 17.14
N GLY A 256 4.35 53.76 16.49
CA GLY A 256 5.71 53.87 17.04
C GLY A 256 6.51 55.10 16.59
N GLN A 257 5.91 56.02 15.83
CA GLN A 257 6.51 57.31 15.45
C GLN A 257 5.76 58.46 16.14
N GLY A 258 6.11 58.70 17.40
CA GLY A 258 5.64 59.83 18.21
C GLY A 258 6.64 60.14 19.29
#